data_AF-A0A7W1MZQ0-F1
#
_entry.id   AF-A0A7W1MZQ0-F1
#
_cell.length_a   1.000
_cell.length_b   1.000
_cell.length_c   1.000
_cell.angle_alpha   90.00
_cell.angle_beta   90.00
_cell.angle_gamma   90.00
#
_symmetry.space_group_name_H-M   'P 1'
#
loop_
_entity.id
_entity.type
_entity.pdbx_description
1 polymer ?
#
loop_
_entity_poly.entity_id
_entity_poly.type
_entity_poly.pdbx_seq_one_letter_code
_entity_poly.pdbx_strand_id
1 'polypeptide(L)'
;MATEIKSPLAHLSQDQIDAIGRELDQLHDEVFADLGDRDAAYIHGMIDLQRRLALLGRVLLIPSFLPPAWVAGTAALSMAKILENMEIGHNVMHGQWDWMNHPVINSATWDWDSASSAESWKHSHNYVHHTFTNIRGKDKDLGYEIMRIDPEQPWHPVYLLQPAYNLLLMALFEWGVAL
;
A
#
# COMPACT_ATOMS: atom_id res chain seq x y z
N MET A 1 2.40 -9.36 -35.91
CA MET A 1 2.79 -10.68 -35.40
C MET A 1 2.84 -10.55 -33.90
N ALA A 2 2.06 -11.34 -33.15
CA ALA A 2 2.19 -11.37 -31.70
C ALA A 2 3.56 -11.99 -31.40
N THR A 3 4.47 -11.20 -30.84
CA THR A 3 5.72 -11.70 -30.29
C THR A 3 5.32 -12.71 -29.21
N GLU A 4 5.71 -13.97 -29.32
CA GLU A 4 5.53 -14.91 -28.21
C GLU A 4 6.26 -14.34 -26.99
N ILE A 5 5.51 -13.93 -25.98
CA ILE A 5 6.06 -13.52 -24.69
C ILE A 5 6.60 -14.80 -24.06
N LYS A 6 7.91 -15.04 -24.25
CA LYS A 6 8.59 -16.11 -23.52
C LYS A 6 8.58 -15.75 -22.04
N SER A 7 8.12 -16.69 -21.22
CA SER A 7 8.17 -16.54 -19.77
C SER A 7 9.59 -16.11 -19.36
N PRO A 8 9.74 -15.14 -18.44
CA PRO A 8 11.05 -14.80 -17.89
C PRO A 8 11.78 -16.02 -17.32
N LEU A 9 11.04 -17.06 -16.89
CA LEU A 9 11.59 -18.30 -16.36
C LEU A 9 12.03 -19.30 -17.45
N ALA A 10 11.77 -19.04 -18.73
CA ALA A 10 12.01 -20.00 -19.83
C ALA A 10 13.50 -20.35 -20.04
N HIS A 11 14.41 -19.61 -19.42
CA HIS A 11 15.85 -19.87 -19.45
C HIS A 11 16.34 -20.72 -18.26
N LEU A 12 15.47 -21.04 -17.30
CA LEU A 12 15.79 -21.82 -16.11
C LEU A 12 15.37 -23.28 -16.30
N SER A 13 16.20 -24.20 -15.81
CA SER A 13 15.83 -25.60 -15.64
C SER A 13 14.93 -25.79 -14.42
N GLN A 14 14.24 -26.93 -14.35
CA GLN A 14 13.41 -27.27 -13.19
C GLN A 14 14.23 -27.30 -11.90
N ASP A 15 15.42 -27.89 -11.92
CA ASP A 15 16.31 -27.95 -10.75
C ASP A 15 16.71 -26.56 -10.23
N GLN A 16 16.89 -25.58 -11.12
CA GLN A 16 17.16 -24.19 -10.75
C GLN A 16 15.94 -23.51 -10.14
N ILE A 17 14.75 -23.74 -10.70
CA ILE A 17 13.49 -23.21 -10.14
C ILE A 17 13.28 -23.77 -8.73
N ASP A 18 13.48 -25.08 -8.55
CA ASP A 18 13.33 -25.73 -7.25
C ASP A 18 14.40 -25.26 -6.25
N ALA A 19 15.61 -24.97 -6.72
CA ALA A 19 16.66 -24.38 -5.89
C ALA A 19 16.28 -22.98 -5.40
N ILE A 20 15.79 -22.11 -6.29
CA ILE A 20 15.28 -20.79 -5.91
C ILE A 20 14.13 -20.92 -4.90
N GLY A 21 13.20 -21.86 -5.11
CA GLY A 21 12.12 -22.12 -4.16
C GLY A 21 12.65 -22.45 -2.76
N ARG A 22 13.60 -23.37 -2.65
CA ARG A 22 14.22 -23.72 -1.37
C ARG A 22 14.95 -22.55 -0.72
N GLU A 23 15.64 -21.72 -1.50
CA GLU A 23 16.34 -20.53 -0.99
C GLU A 23 15.34 -19.49 -0.46
N LEU A 24 14.22 -19.27 -1.15
CA LEU A 24 13.16 -18.37 -0.71
C LEU A 24 12.45 -18.89 0.55
N ASP A 25 12.17 -20.18 0.63
CA ASP A 25 11.58 -20.81 1.82
C ASP A 25 12.53 -20.69 3.02
N GLN A 26 13.83 -20.94 2.82
CA GLN A 26 14.83 -20.77 3.88
C GLN A 26 14.89 -19.31 4.35
N LEU A 27 14.92 -18.33 3.43
CA LEU A 27 14.93 -16.91 3.77
C LEU A 27 13.66 -16.50 4.52
N HIS A 28 12.50 -17.00 4.08
CA HIS A 28 11.24 -16.78 4.78
C HIS A 28 11.33 -17.28 6.23
N ASP A 29 11.78 -18.51 6.44
CA ASP A 29 11.87 -19.10 7.77
C ASP A 29 12.87 -18.37 8.67
N GLU A 30 14.01 -17.96 8.12
CA GLU A 30 15.01 -17.15 8.84
C GLU A 30 14.45 -15.79 9.28
N VAL A 31 13.78 -15.06 8.37
CA VAL A 31 13.19 -13.76 8.68
C VAL A 31 12.02 -13.90 9.65
N PHE A 32 11.15 -14.90 9.45
CA PHE A 32 10.01 -15.15 10.32
C PHE A 32 10.46 -15.52 11.74
N ALA A 33 11.57 -16.27 11.88
CA ALA A 33 12.14 -16.62 13.18
C ALA A 33 12.80 -15.42 13.91
N ASP A 34 13.22 -14.38 13.19
CA ASP A 34 13.76 -13.15 13.80
C ASP A 34 12.67 -12.21 14.35
N LEU A 35 11.40 -12.38 13.91
CA LEU A 35 10.29 -11.56 14.36
C LEU A 35 10.09 -11.68 15.88
N GLY A 36 9.97 -10.55 16.55
CA GLY A 36 9.74 -10.56 18.00
C GLY A 36 9.52 -9.19 18.63
N ASP A 37 9.96 -9.05 19.88
CA ASP A 37 9.65 -7.89 20.72
C ASP A 37 10.12 -6.56 20.13
N ARG A 38 11.20 -6.57 19.35
CA ARG A 38 11.70 -5.37 18.65
C ARG A 38 10.68 -4.84 17.66
N ASP A 39 10.09 -5.72 16.85
CA ASP A 39 9.16 -5.37 15.79
C ASP A 39 7.78 -5.02 16.38
N ALA A 40 7.36 -5.75 17.42
CA ALA A 40 6.17 -5.39 18.19
C ALA A 40 6.30 -3.99 18.83
N ALA A 41 7.45 -3.69 19.46
CA ALA A 41 7.71 -2.37 20.03
C ALA A 41 7.71 -1.27 18.96
N TYR A 42 8.21 -1.56 17.76
CA TYR A 42 8.18 -0.63 16.63
C TYR A 42 6.75 -0.26 16.24
N ILE A 43 5.87 -1.22 15.97
CA ILE A 43 4.51 -0.91 15.51
C ILE A 43 3.69 -0.22 16.61
N HIS A 44 3.85 -0.64 17.87
CA HIS A 44 3.24 0.07 18.99
C HIS A 44 3.72 1.51 19.12
N GLY A 45 5.03 1.75 18.95
CA GLY A 45 5.62 3.08 18.96
C GLY A 45 5.15 3.94 17.79
N MET A 46 5.01 3.36 16.60
CA MET A 46 4.52 4.06 15.41
C MET A 46 3.06 4.50 15.58
N ILE A 47 2.21 3.62 16.11
CA ILE A 47 0.81 3.95 16.43
C ILE A 47 0.74 5.06 17.49
N ASP A 48 1.57 5.01 18.54
CA ASP A 48 1.61 6.07 19.56
C ASP A 48 2.06 7.42 18.97
N LEU A 49 3.12 7.42 18.15
CA LEU A 49 3.58 8.61 17.44
C LEU A 49 2.48 9.21 16.56
N GLN A 50 1.84 8.37 15.74
CA GLN A 50 0.74 8.77 14.87
C GLN A 50 -0.39 9.42 15.67
N ARG A 51 -0.83 8.79 16.77
CA ARG A 51 -1.93 9.30 17.61
C ARG A 51 -1.56 10.62 18.29
N ARG A 52 -0.33 10.76 18.77
CA ARG A 52 0.19 12.01 19.35
C ARG A 52 0.25 13.14 18.34
N LEU A 53 0.73 12.88 17.13
CA LEU A 53 0.73 13.85 16.04
C LEU A 53 -0.70 14.26 15.67
N ALA A 54 -1.61 13.29 15.60
CA ALA A 54 -3.02 13.54 15.31
C ALA A 54 -3.70 14.41 16.38
N LEU A 55 -3.40 14.19 17.66
CA LEU A 55 -3.90 15.04 18.75
C LEU A 55 -3.24 16.42 18.74
N LEU A 56 -1.91 16.48 18.68
CA LEU A 56 -1.15 17.73 18.68
C LEU A 56 -1.55 18.62 17.52
N GLY A 57 -1.69 18.06 16.32
CA GLY A 57 -2.12 18.78 15.14
C GLY A 57 -3.49 19.44 15.33
N ARG A 58 -4.48 18.72 15.89
CA ARG A 58 -5.81 19.28 16.22
C ARG A 58 -5.72 20.40 17.25
N VAL A 59 -4.90 20.26 18.28
CA VAL A 59 -4.70 21.30 19.31
C VAL A 59 -4.04 22.55 18.72
N LEU A 60 -3.00 22.40 17.90
CA LEU A 60 -2.30 23.50 17.24
C LEU A 60 -3.20 24.27 16.27
N LEU A 61 -4.22 23.62 15.70
CA LEU A 61 -5.18 24.27 14.82
C LEU A 61 -6.26 25.07 15.54
N ILE A 62 -6.40 24.97 16.88
CA ILE A 62 -7.33 25.81 17.65
C ILE A 62 -7.03 27.31 17.43
N PRO A 63 -5.77 27.79 17.57
CA PRO A 63 -5.39 29.15 17.21
C PRO A 63 -4.92 29.29 15.75
N SER A 64 -5.54 28.60 14.79
CA SER A 64 -5.11 28.58 13.37
C SER A 64 -5.13 29.94 12.65
N PHE A 65 -5.71 30.98 13.24
CA PHE A 65 -5.54 32.35 12.74
C PHE A 65 -4.08 32.84 12.86
N LEU A 66 -3.25 32.20 13.68
CA LEU A 66 -1.82 32.42 13.73
C LEU A 66 -1.11 31.54 12.67
N PRO A 67 -0.42 32.13 11.67
CA PRO A 67 0.20 31.36 10.60
C PRO A 67 1.14 30.23 11.05
N PRO A 68 2.01 30.40 12.08
CA PRO A 68 2.84 29.31 12.56
C PRO A 68 2.05 28.14 13.14
N ALA A 69 0.95 28.43 13.87
CA ALA A 69 0.11 27.40 14.46
C ALA A 69 -0.67 26.64 13.38
N TRP A 70 -1.16 27.36 12.36
CA TRP A 70 -1.78 26.74 11.18
C TRP A 70 -0.82 25.82 10.43
N VAL A 71 0.39 26.29 10.10
CA VAL A 71 1.38 25.49 9.37
C VAL A 71 1.79 24.26 10.20
N ALA A 72 2.13 24.45 11.47
CA ALA A 72 2.57 23.34 12.33
C ALA A 72 1.45 22.32 12.56
N GLY A 73 0.21 22.78 12.82
CA GLY A 73 -0.94 21.91 13.00
C GLY A 73 -1.30 21.13 11.74
N THR A 74 -1.29 21.79 10.57
CA THR A 74 -1.51 21.14 9.28
C THR A 74 -0.44 20.10 8.99
N ALA A 75 0.84 20.44 9.14
CA ALA A 75 1.94 19.51 8.92
C ALA A 75 1.88 18.28 9.85
N ALA A 76 1.54 18.48 11.13
CA ALA A 76 1.38 17.38 12.08
C ALA A 76 0.23 16.44 11.70
N LEU A 77 -0.92 16.98 11.27
CA LEU A 77 -2.04 16.16 10.80
C LEU A 77 -1.73 15.45 9.48
N SER A 78 -1.08 16.12 8.53
CA SER A 78 -0.66 15.50 7.28
C SER A 78 0.30 14.33 7.53
N MET A 79 1.27 14.50 8.42
CA MET A 79 2.18 13.41 8.81
C MET A 79 1.43 12.27 9.50
N ALA A 80 0.52 12.57 10.43
CA ALA A 80 -0.28 11.55 11.09
C ALA A 80 -1.14 10.75 10.10
N LYS A 81 -1.71 11.39 9.07
CA LYS A 81 -2.48 10.70 8.02
C LYS A 81 -1.59 9.84 7.12
N ILE A 82 -0.40 10.32 6.76
CA ILE A 82 0.55 9.52 5.96
C ILE A 82 0.98 8.26 6.72
N LEU A 83 1.32 8.40 8.01
CA LEU A 83 1.70 7.25 8.85
C LEU A 83 0.54 6.27 9.01
N GLU A 84 -0.68 6.75 9.24
CA GLU A 84 -1.86 5.88 9.31
C GLU A 84 -2.11 5.16 7.99
N ASN A 85 -2.03 5.86 6.86
CA ASN A 85 -2.34 5.25 5.56
C ASN A 85 -1.28 4.26 5.09
N MET A 86 0.01 4.63 5.11
CA MET A 86 1.05 3.86 4.42
C MET A 86 1.88 2.97 5.33
N GLU A 87 2.15 3.40 6.56
CA GLU A 87 3.03 2.65 7.47
C GLU A 87 2.24 1.69 8.37
N ILE A 88 1.07 2.13 8.87
CA ILE A 88 0.28 1.35 9.81
C ILE A 88 -0.82 0.59 9.06
N GLY A 89 -1.84 1.30 8.56
CA GLY A 89 -3.07 0.72 8.01
C GLY A 89 -2.79 -0.21 6.84
N HIS A 90 -2.10 0.25 5.80
CA HIS A 90 -1.74 -0.57 4.65
C HIS A 90 -1.02 -1.88 5.04
N ASN A 91 0.01 -1.78 5.89
CA ASN A 91 0.81 -2.93 6.32
C ASN A 91 0.03 -3.91 7.21
N VAL A 92 -0.76 -3.41 8.16
CA VAL A 92 -1.65 -4.24 8.98
C VAL A 92 -2.69 -4.93 8.09
N MET A 93 -3.25 -4.23 7.11
CA MET A 93 -4.25 -4.78 6.20
C MET A 93 -3.68 -5.83 5.23
N HIS A 94 -2.38 -5.79 4.95
CA HIS A 94 -1.62 -6.86 4.27
C HIS A 94 -1.29 -8.05 5.17
N GLY A 95 -1.58 -7.99 6.46
CA GLY A 95 -1.29 -9.07 7.42
C GLY A 95 0.15 -9.10 7.92
N GLN A 96 0.93 -8.04 7.70
CA GLN A 96 2.35 -7.96 8.13
C GLN A 96 2.53 -8.22 9.64
N TRP A 97 1.52 -7.91 10.45
CA TRP A 97 1.55 -8.00 11.91
C TRP A 97 0.73 -9.17 12.48
N ASP A 98 0.14 -10.03 11.63
CA ASP A 98 -0.78 -11.08 12.08
C ASP A 98 -0.08 -12.15 12.92
N TRP A 99 1.24 -12.33 12.75
CA TRP A 99 2.08 -13.21 13.55
C TRP A 99 2.05 -12.88 15.05
N MET A 100 1.77 -11.62 15.43
CA MET A 100 1.66 -11.22 16.83
C MET A 100 0.40 -11.76 17.50
N ASN A 101 -0.61 -12.19 16.71
CA ASN A 101 -1.94 -12.55 17.18
C ASN A 101 -2.56 -11.49 18.13
N HIS A 102 -2.26 -10.21 17.89
CA HIS A 102 -2.73 -9.11 18.71
C HIS A 102 -4.22 -8.85 18.41
N PRO A 103 -5.09 -8.61 19.42
CA PRO A 103 -6.54 -8.52 19.22
C PRO A 103 -7.01 -7.31 18.39
N VAL A 104 -6.11 -6.35 18.14
CA VAL A 104 -6.41 -5.14 17.36
C VAL A 104 -5.46 -4.99 16.17
N ILE A 105 -4.16 -5.26 16.36
CA ILE A 105 -3.13 -5.03 15.33
C ILE A 105 -3.04 -6.31 14.53
N ASN A 106 -4.11 -6.55 13.78
CA ASN A 106 -4.33 -7.75 13.00
C ASN A 106 -5.23 -7.37 11.83
N SER A 107 -4.92 -7.91 10.66
CA SER A 107 -5.63 -7.62 9.43
C SER A 107 -7.14 -7.85 9.58
N ALA A 108 -7.57 -8.86 10.34
CA ALA A 108 -8.97 -9.22 10.50
C ALA A 108 -9.79 -8.18 11.30
N THR A 109 -9.14 -7.41 12.16
CA THR A 109 -9.82 -6.52 13.13
C THR A 109 -9.45 -5.05 13.01
N TRP A 110 -8.36 -4.72 12.30
CA TRP A 110 -7.94 -3.34 12.16
C TRP A 110 -8.96 -2.52 11.38
N ASP A 111 -9.43 -1.44 12.00
CA ASP A 111 -10.28 -0.45 11.33
C ASP A 111 -9.39 0.62 10.73
N TRP A 112 -9.20 0.54 9.41
CA TRP A 112 -8.37 1.48 8.69
C TRP A 112 -9.19 2.71 8.31
N ASP A 113 -8.77 3.88 8.81
CA ASP A 113 -9.34 5.18 8.42
C ASP A 113 -9.04 5.47 6.93
N SER A 114 -9.87 4.90 6.06
CA SER A 114 -9.80 4.99 4.60
C SER A 114 -11.19 5.15 3.99
N ALA A 115 -11.27 5.72 2.79
CA ALA A 115 -12.52 5.83 2.05
C ALA A 115 -13.11 4.47 1.62
N SER A 116 -12.28 3.43 1.49
CA SER A 116 -12.71 2.06 1.17
C SER A 116 -12.91 1.24 2.45
N SER A 117 -13.90 0.34 2.47
CA SER A 117 -14.02 -0.60 3.57
C SER A 117 -12.85 -1.59 3.58
N ALA A 118 -12.50 -2.09 4.77
CA ALA A 118 -11.48 -3.11 4.95
C ALA A 118 -11.69 -4.34 4.04
N GLU A 119 -12.93 -4.81 3.92
CA GLU A 119 -13.29 -5.94 3.05
C GLU A 119 -13.10 -5.62 1.57
N SER A 120 -13.62 -4.48 1.10
CA SER A 120 -13.52 -4.07 -0.30
C SER A 120 -12.05 -3.91 -0.71
N TRP A 121 -11.26 -3.22 0.12
CA TRP A 121 -9.85 -3.02 -0.14
C TRP A 121 -9.07 -4.34 -0.16
N LYS A 122 -9.32 -5.28 0.77
CA LYS A 122 -8.65 -6.60 0.73
C LYS A 122 -9.03 -7.38 -0.52
N HIS A 123 -10.26 -7.27 -1.00
CA HIS A 123 -10.66 -7.92 -2.23
C HIS A 123 -9.99 -7.29 -3.46
N SER A 124 -10.10 -5.97 -3.64
CA SER A 124 -9.53 -5.29 -4.81
C SER A 124 -8.00 -5.30 -4.80
N HIS A 125 -7.38 -5.07 -3.65
CA HIS A 125 -5.94 -4.93 -3.55
C HIS A 125 -5.26 -6.28 -3.24
N ASN A 126 -5.57 -6.95 -2.14
CA ASN A 126 -4.84 -8.18 -1.78
C ASN A 126 -5.19 -9.35 -2.69
N TYR A 127 -6.47 -9.53 -3.02
CA TYR A 127 -6.85 -10.62 -3.91
C TYR A 127 -6.65 -10.24 -5.37
N VAL A 128 -7.34 -9.21 -5.89
CA VAL A 128 -7.27 -8.92 -7.34
C VAL A 128 -5.88 -8.41 -7.75
N HIS A 129 -5.39 -7.34 -7.13
CA HIS A 129 -4.11 -6.73 -7.52
C HIS A 129 -2.89 -7.61 -7.18
N HIS A 130 -2.77 -8.16 -5.97
CA HIS A 130 -1.58 -8.95 -5.59
C HIS A 130 -1.60 -10.42 -6.07
N THR A 131 -2.76 -11.00 -6.40
CA THR A 131 -2.80 -12.36 -7.00
C THR A 131 -2.66 -12.33 -8.52
N PHE A 132 -3.20 -11.30 -9.18
CA PHE A 132 -3.19 -11.17 -10.65
C PHE A 132 -2.35 -9.99 -11.12
N THR A 133 -1.31 -9.62 -10.37
CA THR A 133 -0.48 -8.44 -10.62
C THR A 133 0.02 -8.41 -12.06
N ASN A 134 -0.09 -7.24 -12.70
CA ASN A 134 0.33 -7.03 -14.09
C ASN A 134 -0.40 -7.88 -15.14
N ILE A 135 -1.50 -8.54 -14.79
CA ILE A 135 -2.34 -9.24 -15.77
C ILE A 135 -3.40 -8.27 -16.29
N ARG A 136 -3.22 -7.82 -17.53
CA ARG A 136 -4.16 -6.95 -18.24
C ARG A 136 -5.59 -7.50 -18.18
N GLY A 137 -6.54 -6.63 -17.81
CA GLY A 137 -7.96 -6.98 -17.70
C GLY A 137 -8.34 -7.73 -16.42
N LYS A 138 -7.38 -8.04 -15.54
CA LYS A 138 -7.63 -8.52 -14.19
C LYS A 138 -7.18 -7.51 -13.15
N ASP A 139 -5.92 -7.09 -13.23
CA ASP A 139 -5.36 -6.05 -12.38
C ASP A 139 -5.80 -4.68 -12.90
N LYS A 140 -6.71 -4.03 -12.16
CA LYS A 140 -7.21 -2.70 -12.50
C LYS A 140 -6.19 -1.61 -12.19
N ASP A 141 -5.29 -1.85 -11.24
CA ASP A 141 -4.24 -0.91 -10.87
C ASP A 141 -3.18 -0.80 -11.98
N LEU A 142 -3.18 -1.75 -12.93
CA LEU A 142 -2.46 -1.64 -14.20
C LEU A 142 -3.07 -0.53 -15.07
N GLY A 143 -2.75 0.72 -14.69
CA GLY A 143 -3.17 1.94 -15.35
C GLY A 143 -4.44 2.56 -14.77
N TYR A 144 -5.01 2.04 -13.67
CA TYR A 144 -6.31 2.47 -13.13
C TYR A 144 -7.41 2.55 -14.20
N GLU A 145 -7.28 1.72 -15.25
CA GLU A 145 -8.06 1.76 -16.49
C GLU A 145 -8.05 3.09 -17.30
N ILE A 146 -7.52 4.19 -16.75
CA ILE A 146 -7.50 5.53 -17.36
C ILE A 146 -6.13 5.92 -17.92
N MET A 147 -5.07 5.21 -17.53
CA MET A 147 -3.69 5.42 -17.96
C MET A 147 -3.27 4.33 -18.93
N ARG A 148 -2.52 4.74 -19.95
CA ARG A 148 -1.69 3.85 -20.74
C ARG A 148 -0.33 3.69 -20.06
N ILE A 149 -0.04 2.47 -19.62
CA ILE A 149 1.22 2.11 -18.98
C ILE A 149 1.92 0.92 -19.65
N ASP A 150 1.23 0.23 -20.56
CA ASP A 150 1.77 -0.91 -21.30
C ASP A 150 1.87 -0.59 -22.82
N PRO A 151 2.96 -0.97 -23.51
CA PRO A 151 3.13 -0.74 -24.94
C PRO A 151 2.03 -1.39 -25.81
N GLU A 152 1.46 -2.52 -25.40
CA GLU A 152 0.41 -3.27 -26.09
C GLU A 152 -1.00 -2.70 -25.85
N GLN A 153 -1.16 -1.71 -24.99
CA GLN A 153 -2.40 -0.95 -24.90
C GLN A 153 -2.51 -0.02 -26.13
N PRO A 154 -3.66 -0.02 -26.84
CA PRO A 154 -3.90 0.91 -27.94
C PRO A 154 -3.69 2.36 -27.48
N TRP A 155 -3.06 3.17 -28.32
CA TRP A 155 -2.84 4.58 -28.01
C TRP A 155 -4.05 5.43 -28.39
N HIS A 156 -4.38 6.39 -27.53
CA HIS A 156 -5.43 7.38 -27.72
C HIS A 156 -4.94 8.79 -27.33
N PRO A 157 -5.38 9.87 -28.02
CA PRO A 157 -4.93 11.23 -27.72
C PRO A 157 -5.18 11.70 -26.28
N VAL A 158 -6.20 11.14 -25.61
CA VAL A 158 -6.53 11.43 -24.20
C VAL A 158 -5.35 11.19 -23.25
N TYR A 159 -4.43 10.28 -23.60
CA TYR A 159 -3.25 9.97 -22.79
C TYR A 159 -2.24 11.12 -22.70
N LEU A 160 -2.33 12.14 -23.57
CA LEU A 160 -1.51 13.34 -23.45
C LEU A 160 -1.81 14.13 -22.17
N LEU A 161 -3.01 13.99 -21.59
CA LEU A 161 -3.34 14.64 -20.31
C LEU A 161 -3.14 13.72 -19.09
N GLN A 162 -2.51 12.54 -19.25
CA GLN A 162 -2.09 11.69 -18.12
C GLN A 162 -1.35 12.44 -17.02
N PRO A 163 -0.42 13.38 -17.30
CA PRO A 163 0.20 14.17 -16.24
C PRO A 163 -0.82 14.91 -15.35
N ALA A 164 -1.93 15.39 -15.95
CA ALA A 164 -2.98 16.08 -15.21
C ALA A 164 -3.86 15.11 -14.41
N TYR A 165 -4.35 14.01 -15.01
CA TYR A 165 -5.15 13.03 -14.26
C TYR A 165 -4.33 12.38 -13.14
N ASN A 166 -3.03 12.15 -13.35
CA ASN A 166 -2.14 11.58 -12.33
C ASN A 166 -1.93 12.53 -11.16
N LEU A 167 -1.83 13.84 -11.42
CA LEU A 167 -1.77 14.84 -10.35
C LEU A 167 -3.07 14.86 -9.52
N LEU A 168 -4.22 14.74 -10.19
CA LEU A 168 -5.52 14.65 -9.53
C LEU A 168 -5.66 13.35 -8.73
N LEU A 169 -5.27 12.21 -9.32
CA LEU A 169 -5.26 10.91 -8.65
C LEU A 169 -4.33 10.94 -7.43
N MET A 170 -3.14 11.53 -7.54
CA MET A 170 -2.22 11.70 -6.40
C MET A 170 -2.86 12.53 -5.28
N ALA A 171 -3.52 13.65 -5.61
CA ALA A 171 -4.17 14.51 -4.63
C ALA A 171 -5.41 13.86 -3.98
N LEU A 172 -6.07 12.94 -4.70
CA LEU A 172 -7.30 12.28 -4.30
C LEU A 172 -7.14 10.76 -4.16
N PHE A 173 -5.93 10.30 -3.85
CA PHE A 173 -5.55 8.90 -4.00
C PHE A 173 -6.44 7.93 -3.21
N GLU A 174 -6.75 8.28 -1.97
CA GLU A 174 -7.61 7.47 -1.10
C GLU A 174 -9.01 7.24 -1.69
N TRP A 175 -9.57 8.24 -2.38
CA TRP A 175 -10.83 8.07 -3.10
C TRP A 175 -10.67 7.32 -4.41
N GLY A 176 -9.54 7.50 -5.11
CA GLY A 176 -9.23 6.74 -6.31
C GLY A 176 -9.13 5.23 -6.07
N VAL A 177 -8.57 4.82 -4.92
CA VAL A 177 -8.49 3.43 -4.48
C VAL A 177 -9.84 2.87 -4.02
N ALA A 178 -10.78 3.74 -3.63
CA ALA A 178 -12.11 3.33 -3.17
C ALA A 178 -13.14 3.10 -4.31
N LEU A 179 -12.81 3.48 -5.55
CA LEU A 179 -13.65 3.28 -6.74
C LEU A 179 -13.48 1.87 -7.33
#